data_AF-A0A954CCT9-F1
#
_entry.id   AF-A0A954CCT9-F1
#
_cell.length_a   1.000
_cell.length_b   1.000
_cell.length_c   1.000
_cell.angle_alpha   90.00
_cell.angle_beta   90.00
_cell.angle_gamma   90.00
#
_symmetry.space_group_name_H-M   'P 1'
#
loop_
_entity.id
_entity.type
_entity.pdbx_description
1 polymer ?
#
loop_
_entity_poly.entity_id
_entity_poly.type
_entity_poly.pdbx_seq_one_letter_code
_entity_poly.pdbx_strand_id
1 'polypeptide(L)' 'MAAATEKAGSGRVRCMIITGKSGAGMSTVLKSLEDIGYTAVDNLPLGLLPHLLDQMPQIGGPLAVVV' A
#
# COMPACT_ATOMS: atom_id res chain seq x y z
N MET A 1 -18.52 0.36 -19.37
CA MET A 1 -18.69 0.96 -18.03
C MET A 1 -17.41 0.73 -17.24
N ALA A 2 -16.35 1.42 -17.65
CA ALA A 2 -15.02 1.34 -17.05
C ALA A 2 -14.89 2.54 -16.13
N ALA A 3 -14.75 2.30 -14.83
CA ALA A 3 -14.54 3.36 -13.86
C ALA A 3 -13.23 4.07 -14.21
N ALA A 4 -13.36 5.35 -14.55
CA ALA A 4 -12.25 6.28 -14.68
C ALA A 4 -11.52 6.35 -13.34
N THR A 5 -10.39 5.64 -13.24
CA THR A 5 -9.43 5.87 -12.16
C THR A 5 -8.72 7.19 -12.44
N GLU A 6 -8.75 8.04 -11.43
CA GLU A 6 -8.51 9.46 -11.52
C GLU A 6 -7.09 9.81 -11.98
N LYS A 7 -7.07 10.84 -12.83
CA LYS A 7 -5.91 11.44 -13.47
C LYS A 7 -4.89 11.96 -12.44
N ALA A 8 -3.61 11.70 -12.74
CA ALA A 8 -2.39 12.30 -12.23
C ALA A 8 -2.57 13.58 -11.36
N GLY A 9 -2.35 13.43 -10.06
CA GLY A 9 -2.15 14.53 -9.13
C GLY A 9 -0.77 14.42 -8.47
N SER A 10 0.21 15.18 -8.96
CA SER A 10 1.43 15.60 -8.24
C SER A 10 2.18 14.52 -7.42
N GLY A 11 2.95 13.64 -8.06
CA GLY A 11 4.16 12.97 -7.53
C GLY A 11 4.15 12.36 -6.11
N ARG A 12 2.98 12.16 -5.49
CA ARG A 12 2.86 11.72 -4.09
C ARG A 12 2.35 10.30 -4.05
N VAL A 13 3.19 9.41 -3.57
CA VAL A 13 2.83 8.03 -3.26
C VAL A 13 1.95 8.02 -2.02
N ARG A 14 0.74 7.48 -2.13
CA ARG A 14 -0.12 7.22 -0.97
C ARG A 14 0.36 5.93 -0.31
N CYS A 15 0.85 6.05 0.91
CA CYS A 15 1.30 4.92 1.73
C CYS A 15 0.47 4.85 3.02
N MET A 16 -0.04 3.67 3.34
CA MET A 16 -0.76 3.37 4.57
C MET A 16 0.07 2.41 5.41
N ILE A 17 0.40 2.83 6.64
CA ILE A 17 1.10 1.98 7.61
C ILE A 17 0.05 1.35 8.51
N ILE A 18 0.05 0.03 8.56
CA ILE A 18 -0.84 -0.80 9.37
C ILE A 18 0.00 -1.33 10.52
N THR A 19 -0.50 -1.14 11.73
CA THR A 19 0.13 -1.66 12.94
C THR A 19 -0.95 -2.12 13.90
N GLY A 20 -0.59 -3.00 14.81
CA GLY A 20 -1.49 -3.54 15.80
C GLY A 20 -0.84 -4.64 16.62
N LYS A 21 -1.47 -4.99 17.74
CA LYS A 21 -1.05 -6.16 18.53
C LYS A 21 -1.19 -7.43 17.70
N SER A 22 -0.36 -8.44 17.99
CA SER A 22 -0.52 -9.77 17.40
C SER A 22 -1.96 -10.27 17.57
N GLY A 23 -2.57 -10.71 16.47
CA GLY A 23 -3.99 -11.11 16.43
C GLY A 23 -4.99 -9.99 16.13
N ALA A 24 -4.58 -8.74 15.90
CA ALA A 24 -5.48 -7.63 15.55
C ALA A 24 -6.11 -7.71 14.13
N GLY A 25 -5.83 -8.77 13.38
CA GLY A 25 -6.38 -8.96 12.03
C GLY A 25 -5.66 -8.18 10.92
N MET A 26 -4.38 -7.83 11.10
CA MET A 26 -3.59 -7.09 10.10
C MET A 26 -3.55 -7.79 8.73
N SER A 27 -3.48 -9.13 8.71
CA SER A 27 -3.56 -9.91 7.47
C SER A 27 -4.92 -9.78 6.77
N THR A 28 -6.01 -9.67 7.53
CA THR A 28 -7.36 -9.41 6.98
C THR A 28 -7.43 -8.02 6.39
N VAL A 29 -6.87 -7.02 7.09
CA VAL A 29 -6.81 -5.63 6.60
C VAL A 29 -6.01 -5.54 5.30
N LEU A 30 -4.82 -6.16 5.23
CA LEU A 30 -4.03 -6.22 4.00
C LEU A 30 -4.83 -6.80 2.84
N LYS A 31 -5.52 -7.92 3.07
CA LYS A 31 -6.32 -8.58 2.03
C LYS A 31 -7.48 -7.72 1.53
N SER A 32 -8.19 -7.05 2.44
CA SER A 32 -9.23 -6.09 2.06
C SER A 32 -8.67 -4.87 1.31
N LEU A 33 -7.44 -4.46 1.61
CA LEU A 33 -6.75 -3.37 0.90
C LEU A 33 -6.35 -3.82 -0.52
N GLU A 34 -5.86 -5.05 -0.69
CA GLU A 34 -5.61 -5.64 -2.03
C GLU A 34 -6.87 -5.65 -2.90
N ASP A 35 -8.01 -6.06 -2.33
CA ASP A 35 -9.29 -6.13 -3.04
C ASP A 35 -9.75 -4.76 -3.58
N ILE A 36 -9.34 -3.66 -2.94
CA ILE A 36 -9.64 -2.28 -3.38
C ILE A 36 -8.49 -1.60 -4.14
N GLY A 37 -7.44 -2.35 -4.50
CA GLY A 37 -6.36 -1.91 -5.36
C GLY A 37 -5.13 -1.32 -4.67
N TYR A 38 -4.92 -1.60 -3.38
CA TYR A 38 -3.63 -1.33 -2.74
C TYR A 38 -2.62 -2.44 -3.04
N THR A 39 -1.36 -2.04 -3.18
CA THR A 39 -0.24 -2.98 -3.08
C THR A 39 0.01 -3.27 -1.61
N ALA A 40 -0.33 -4.47 -1.15
CA ALA A 40 -0.12 -4.91 0.22
C ALA A 40 1.27 -5.55 0.38
N VAL A 41 2.00 -5.13 1.42
CA VAL A 41 3.30 -5.69 1.79
C VAL A 41 3.30 -5.98 3.29
N ASP A 42 3.55 -7.23 3.64
CA ASP A 42 3.68 -7.67 5.03
C ASP A 42 5.17 -7.82 5.41
N ASN A 43 5.48 -7.63 6.68
CA ASN A 43 6.83 -7.80 7.25
C ASN A 43 7.96 -7.06 6.49
N LEU A 44 7.68 -5.87 5.94
CA LEU A 44 8.69 -5.10 5.23
C LEU A 44 9.68 -4.46 6.21
N PRO A 45 11.00 -4.71 6.07
CA PRO A 45 11.99 -3.97 6.85
C PRO A 45 11.89 -2.46 6.57
N LEU A 46 11.82 -1.64 7.61
CA LEU A 46 11.68 -0.18 7.49
C LEU A 46 12.78 0.48 6.64
N GLY A 47 13.98 -0.10 6.60
CA GLY A 47 15.08 0.39 5.75
C GLY A 47 14.83 0.24 4.24
N LEU A 48 13.94 -0.68 3.83
CA LEU A 48 13.56 -0.88 2.42
C LEU A 48 12.34 -0.05 2.01
N LEU A 49 11.60 0.52 2.96
CA LEU A 49 10.43 1.33 2.69
C LEU A 49 10.72 2.52 1.73
N PRO A 50 11.80 3.31 1.89
CA PRO A 50 12.10 4.40 0.96
C PRO A 50 12.31 3.92 -0.47
N HIS A 51 13.03 2.81 -0.64
CA HIS A 51 13.30 2.22 -1.96
C HIS A 51 12.01 1.74 -2.63
N LEU A 52 11.08 1.17 -1.86
CA LEU A 52 9.78 0.75 -2.36
C LEU A 52 8.92 1.95 -2.78
N LEU A 53 8.93 3.03 -1.99
CA LEU A 53 8.22 4.27 -2.32
C LEU A 53 8.75 4.91 -3.60
N ASP A 54 10.06 4.86 -3.86
CA ASP A 54 10.65 5.36 -5.11
C ASP A 54 10.19 4.57 -6.34
N GLN A 55 9.84 3.29 -6.18
CA GLN A 55 9.36 2.43 -7.26
C GLN A 55 7.84 2.45 -7.45
N MET A 56 7.07 2.92 -6.47
CA MET A 56 5.60 3.00 -6.54
C MET A 56 5.04 3.77 -7.75
N PRO A 57 5.67 4.85 -8.26
CA PRO A 57 5.23 5.49 -9.50
C PRO A 57 5.22 4.54 -10.72
N GLN A 58 6.03 3.48 -10.70
CA GLN A 58 6.11 2.48 -11.77
C GLN A 58 5.18 1.29 -11.53
N ILE A 59 4.99 0.89 -10.27
CA ILE A 59 4.09 -0.21 -9.86
C ILE A 59 2.62 0.22 -10.03
N GLY A 60 2.32 1.48 -9.70
CA GLY A 60 0.97 2.02 -9.74
C GLY A 60 0.15 1.67 -8.49
N GLY A 61 -0.75 2.57 -8.12
CA GLY A 61 -1.64 2.39 -6.97
C GLY A 61 -1.04 2.81 -5.63
N PRO A 62 -1.87 2.84 -4.57
CA PRO A 62 -1.43 3.12 -3.20
C PRO A 62 -0.76 1.89 -2.55
N LEU A 63 0.15 2.14 -1.61
CA LEU A 63 0.90 1.12 -0.87
C LEU A 63 0.28 0.92 0.53
N ALA A 64 0.16 -0.32 0.97
CA ALA A 64 -0.20 -0.72 2.32
C ALA A 64 0.93 -1.57 2.91
N VAL A 65 1.47 -1.18 4.07
CA VAL A 65 2.58 -1.89 4.72
C VAL A 65 2.22 -2.23 6.16
N VAL A 66 2.40 -3.49 6.54
CA VAL A 66 2.36 -3.91 7.94
C VAL A 66 3.75 -3.81 8.56
N VAL A 67 3.81 -3.18 9.73
CA VAL A 67 5.03 -3.01 10.55
C VAL A 67 4.88 -3.61 11.94
#